data_AF-A0A1H7RZY5-F1
#
_entry.id   AF-A0A1H7RZY5-F1
#
_cell.length_a   1.000
_cell.length_b   1.000
_cell.length_c   1.000
_cell.angle_alpha   90.00
_cell.angle_beta   90.00
_cell.angle_gamma   90.00
#
_symmetry.space_group_name_H-M   'P 1'
#
loop_
_entity.id
_entity.type
_entity.pdbx_description
1 polymer ?
#
loop_
_entity_poly.entity_id
_entity_poly.type
_entity_poly.pdbx_seq_one_letter_code
_entity_poly.pdbx_strand_id
1 'polypeptide(L)' 'MGTTDDISFWRNRAEQARAMADRAITPAIRQIHLARADLYAAHVRDSERLINRSYIRSV' A
#
# COMPACT_ATOMS: atom_id res chain seq x y z
N MET A 1 -8.78 11.21 -11.58
CA MET A 1 -7.55 11.22 -10.76
C MET A 1 -6.75 10.01 -11.15
N GLY A 2 -5.47 10.20 -11.50
CA GLY A 2 -4.67 9.21 -12.21
C GLY A 2 -4.18 8.10 -11.29
N THR A 3 -4.13 6.88 -11.81
CA THR A 3 -3.68 5.66 -11.11
C THR A 3 -2.31 5.79 -10.44
N THR A 4 -1.45 6.70 -10.91
CA THR A 4 -0.13 7.00 -10.34
C THR A 4 -0.20 7.77 -9.01
N ASP A 5 -1.16 8.69 -8.87
CA ASP A 5 -1.38 9.44 -7.62
C ASP A 5 -1.93 8.50 -6.53
N ASP A 6 -2.82 7.58 -6.92
CA ASP A 6 -3.34 6.54 -6.04
C ASP A 6 -2.23 5.58 -5.57
N ILE A 7 -1.31 5.19 -6.45
CA ILE A 7 -0.16 4.35 -6.06
C ILE A 7 0.72 5.04 -5.02
N SER A 8 1.06 6.31 -5.25
CA SER A 8 1.91 7.08 -4.34
C SER A 8 1.23 7.27 -2.99
N PHE A 9 -0.08 7.53 -3.00
CA PHE A 9 -0.90 7.61 -1.80
C PHE A 9 -0.87 6.29 -1.00
N TRP A 10 -1.18 5.15 -1.63
CA TRP A 10 -1.21 3.86 -0.93
C TRP A 10 0.17 3.40 -0.46
N ARG A 11 1.23 3.71 -1.21
CA ARG A 11 2.61 3.43 -0.80
C ARG A 11 2.96 4.22 0.47
N ASN A 12 2.65 5.51 0.50
CA ASN A 12 2.88 6.35 1.66
C ASN A 12 2.09 5.85 2.90
N ARG A 13 0.84 5.41 2.70
CA ARG A 13 0.02 4.82 3.78
C ARG A 13 0.61 3.51 4.31
N ALA A 14 1.17 2.66 3.44
CA ALA A 14 1.86 1.44 3.85
C ALA A 14 3.10 1.74 4.71
N GLU A 15 3.90 2.72 4.32
CA GLU A 15 5.08 3.15 5.09
C GLU A 15 4.72 3.74 6.45
N GLN A 16 3.71 4.61 6.50
CA GLN A 16 3.20 5.14 7.77
C GLN A 16 2.70 4.02 8.70
N ALA A 17 2.00 3.03 8.16
CA ALA A 17 1.51 1.91 8.95
C ALA A 17 2.67 1.06 9.52
N ARG A 18 3.75 0.83 8.76
CA ARG A 18 4.96 0.18 9.27
C ARG A 18 5.62 0.99 10.38
N ALA A 19 5.78 2.31 10.18
CA ALA A 19 6.35 3.19 11.20
C ALA A 19 5.52 3.21 12.50
N MET A 20 4.19 3.12 12.40
CA MET A 20 3.31 3.00 13.57
C MET A 20 3.44 1.63 14.25
N ALA A 21 3.63 0.55 13.48
CA ALA A 21 3.90 -0.78 14.04
C ALA A 21 5.22 -0.82 14.81
N ASP A 22 6.25 -0.14 14.31
CA ASP A 22 7.56 -0.08 14.98
C ASP A 22 7.51 0.71 16.29
N ARG A 23 6.62 1.72 16.37
CA ARG A 23 6.37 2.52 17.58
C ARG A 23 5.36 1.90 18.54
N ALA A 24 4.73 0.79 18.18
CA ALA A 24 3.66 0.20 18.96
C ALA A 24 4.20 -0.40 20.26
N ILE A 25 3.57 -0.02 21.39
CA ILE A 25 3.95 -0.49 22.72
C ILE A 25 3.45 -1.91 22.96
N THR A 26 2.29 -2.28 22.39
CA THR A 26 1.69 -3.61 22.59
C THR A 26 1.78 -4.48 21.34
N PRO A 27 1.96 -5.80 21.49
CA PRO A 27 1.97 -6.74 20.36
C PRO A 27 0.69 -6.69 19.53
N ALA A 28 -0.48 -6.53 20.16
CA ALA A 28 -1.75 -6.44 19.46
C ALA A 28 -1.84 -5.19 18.56
N ILE A 29 -1.42 -4.02 19.07
CA ILE A 29 -1.41 -2.79 18.27
C ILE A 29 -0.38 -2.91 17.13
N ARG A 30 0.79 -3.50 17.39
CA ARG A 30 1.78 -3.80 16.36
C ARG A 30 1.18 -4.63 15.23
N GLN A 31 0.48 -5.72 15.56
CA GLN A 31 -0.15 -6.60 14.58
C GLN A 31 -1.22 -5.89 13.74
N ILE A 32 -2.04 -5.02 14.35
CA ILE A 32 -3.04 -4.23 13.61
C ILE A 32 -2.37 -3.32 12.58
N HIS A 33 -1.28 -2.65 12.97
CA HIS A 33 -0.56 -1.76 12.05
C HIS A 33 0.17 -2.53 10.94
N LEU A 34 0.74 -3.70 11.23
CA LEU A 34 1.32 -4.57 10.20
C LEU A 34 0.25 -5.05 9.20
N ALA A 35 -0.91 -5.52 9.69
CA ALA A 35 -2.01 -5.93 8.82
C ALA A 35 -2.50 -4.79 7.90
N ARG A 36 -2.54 -3.55 8.43
CA ARG A 36 -2.84 -2.35 7.62
C ARG A 36 -1.76 -2.08 6.57
N ALA A 37 -0.48 -2.21 6.93
CA ALA A 37 0.62 -2.02 5.99
C ALA A 37 0.54 -3.02 4.83
N ASP A 38 0.22 -4.28 5.12
CA ASP A 38 0.07 -5.33 4.12
C ASP A 38 -1.12 -5.07 3.17
N LEU A 39 -2.25 -4.61 3.72
CA LEU A 39 -3.42 -4.19 2.95
C LEU A 39 -3.08 -3.05 1.98
N TYR A 40 -2.42 -2.00 2.47
CA TYR A 40 -2.03 -0.87 1.61
C TYR A 40 -1.00 -1.28 0.55
N ALA A 41 -0.05 -2.16 0.90
CA ALA A 41 0.90 -2.70 -0.07
C ALA A 41 0.22 -3.57 -1.14
N ALA A 42 -0.86 -4.29 -0.79
CA ALA A 42 -1.66 -5.00 -1.77
C ALA A 42 -2.35 -4.05 -2.76
N HIS A 43 -2.93 -2.96 -2.28
CA HIS A 43 -3.51 -1.92 -3.15
C HIS A 43 -2.48 -1.33 -4.13
N VAL A 44 -1.24 -1.12 -3.70
CA VAL A 44 -0.15 -0.67 -4.59
C VAL A 44 0.10 -1.69 -5.69
N ARG A 45 0.28 -2.97 -5.33
CA ARG A 45 0.54 -4.05 -6.31
C ARG A 45 -0.59 -4.22 -7.32
N ASP A 46 -1.84 -4.14 -6.85
CA ASP A 46 -3.01 -4.25 -7.71
C ASP A 46 -3.11 -3.06 -8.67
N SER A 47 -2.84 -1.85 -8.17
CA SER A 47 -2.81 -0.63 -8.98
C SER A 47 -1.69 -0.66 -10.02
N GLU A 48 -0.47 -1.06 -9.64
CA GLU A 48 0.67 -1.25 -10.54
C GLU A 48 0.36 -2.29 -11.63
N ARG A 49 -0.30 -3.40 -11.25
CA ARG A 49 -0.74 -4.44 -12.19
C ARG A 49 -1.78 -3.91 -13.19
N LEU A 50 -2.73 -3.09 -12.73
CA LEU A 50 -3.73 -2.49 -13.60
C LEU A 50 -3.11 -1.52 -14.61
N ILE A 51 -2.14 -0.70 -14.19
CA ILE A 51 -1.40 0.18 -15.09
C ILE A 51 -0.66 -0.64 -16.14
N ASN A 52 0.10 -1.66 -15.72
CA ASN A 52 0.87 -2.48 -16.64
C ASN A 52 -0.03 -3.24 -17.63
N ARG A 53 -1.19 -3.72 -17.17
CA ARG A 53 -2.20 -4.36 -18.04
C ARG A 53 -2.82 -3.38 -19.03
N SER A 54 -3.07 -2.14 -18.61
CA SER A 54 -3.58 -1.09 -19.49
C SER A 54 -2.55 -0.73 -20.56
N TYR A 55 -1.27 -0.66 -20.19
CA TYR A 55 -0.17 -0.40 -21.13
C TYR A 55 -0.11 -1.48 -22.21
N ILE A 56 -0.07 -2.77 -21.83
CA ILE A 56 -0.01 -3.90 -22.76
C ILE A 56 -1.21 -3.96 -23.73
N ARG A 57 -2.40 -3.51 -23.30
CA ARG A 57 -3.61 -3.56 -24.15
C ARG A 57 -3.71 -2.39 -25.13
N SER A 58 -2.88 -1.37 -24.97
CA SER A 58 -2.84 -0.16 -25.83
C SER A 58 -1.74 -0.20 -26.90
N VAL A 59 -0.94 -1.27 -26.95
CA VAL A 59 0.07 -1.55 -27.97
C VAL A 59 -0.42 -2.67 -28.88
#